data_AF-A0A2E1PEV6-F1
#
_entry.id   AF-A0A2E1PEV6-F1
#
_cell.length_a   1.000
_cell.length_b   1.000
_cell.length_c   1.000
_cell.angle_alpha   90.00
_cell.angle_beta   90.00
_cell.angle_gamma   90.00
#
_symmetry.space_group_name_H-M   'P 1'
#
loop_
_entity.id
_entity.type
_entity.pdbx_description
1 polymer ?
#
loop_
_entity_poly.entity_id
_entity_poly.type
_entity_poly.pdbx_seq_one_letter_code
_entity_poly.pdbx_strand_id
1 'polypeptide(L)'
;MSFLKNIKLQYSTKILNQCIDSQDFTDFKEHFNNIKKLDPNIANQYLRYNADKFIDVEDLSYLFNDNIIWANSFNPEDAVLASNIVSQIISNTSNLSIKNFNFYQEVLSVLNDKELEDYSTVNDIFLKSHYYFQILVNNKNPNLKTLNTSSAFFEYNKNTYFTHSKLTKCFIYIIKHPYKIFDDLRHSGYESNEIINLLCGLDDKPLQIHSEQNNKTKTCQEQRKSWSVNVSSWTNENVQNSLRGLIINFDDLLSNLEDKLIEIAGHLKESGIEININSQELNKLASTLQINNKHLNEIEISNKDKKIIDRDCGELIAKYF
;
A
#
# COMPACT_ATOMS: atom_id res chain seq x y z
N MET A 1 32.78 19.29 2.50
CA MET A 1 32.87 18.91 1.07
C MET A 1 34.05 19.63 0.42
N SER A 2 34.68 19.05 -0.61
CA SER A 2 35.72 19.77 -1.37
C SER A 2 35.10 20.86 -2.26
N PHE A 3 35.86 21.92 -2.54
CA PHE A 3 35.42 23.07 -3.35
C PHE A 3 34.82 22.66 -4.70
N LEU A 4 35.48 21.74 -5.42
CA LEU A 4 35.00 21.23 -6.71
C LEU A 4 33.68 20.45 -6.60
N LYS A 5 33.47 19.70 -5.51
CA LYS A 5 32.18 19.01 -5.28
C LYS A 5 31.05 20.02 -5.06
N ASN A 6 31.33 21.10 -4.34
CA ASN A 6 30.35 22.15 -4.08
C ASN A 6 29.93 22.87 -5.38
N ILE A 7 30.90 23.21 -6.25
CA ILE A 7 30.60 23.80 -7.56
C ILE A 7 29.72 22.87 -8.40
N LYS A 8 30.08 21.58 -8.50
CA LYS A 8 29.29 20.60 -9.28
C LYS A 8 27.87 20.44 -8.75
N LEU A 9 27.71 20.46 -7.43
CA LEU A 9 26.42 20.39 -6.77
C LEU A 9 25.58 21.62 -7.13
N GLN A 10 26.09 22.82 -6.90
CA GLN A 10 25.39 24.07 -7.23
C GLN A 10 25.02 24.18 -8.70
N TYR A 11 25.93 23.80 -9.59
CA TYR A 11 25.67 23.76 -11.03
C TYR A 11 24.52 22.81 -11.36
N SER A 12 24.58 21.56 -10.89
CA SER A 12 23.55 20.56 -11.18
C SER A 12 22.20 20.95 -10.59
N THR A 13 22.17 21.50 -9.37
CA THR A 13 20.94 22.04 -8.74
C THR A 13 20.33 23.15 -9.60
N LYS A 14 21.16 24.07 -10.12
CA LYS A 14 20.68 25.15 -11.00
C LYS A 14 20.03 24.60 -12.27
N ILE A 15 20.67 23.62 -12.92
CA ILE A 15 20.12 23.00 -14.14
C ILE A 15 18.80 22.28 -13.84
N LEU A 16 18.72 21.48 -12.75
CA LEU A 16 17.47 20.81 -12.40
C LEU A 16 16.33 21.78 -12.13
N ASN A 17 16.58 22.91 -11.45
CA ASN A 17 15.57 23.94 -11.26
C ASN A 17 15.13 24.54 -12.60
N GLN A 18 16.07 24.81 -13.51
CA GLN A 18 15.75 25.29 -14.85
C GLN A 18 14.88 24.29 -15.62
N CYS A 19 15.20 23.00 -15.58
CA CYS A 19 14.39 21.95 -16.20
C CYS A 19 12.95 21.93 -15.66
N ILE A 20 12.77 22.09 -14.34
CA ILE A 20 11.46 22.13 -13.70
C ILE A 20 10.68 23.39 -14.11
N ASP A 21 11.34 24.54 -14.10
CA ASP A 21 10.73 25.83 -14.44
C ASP A 21 10.35 25.92 -15.93
N SER A 22 11.20 25.38 -16.82
CA SER A 22 10.99 25.38 -18.26
C SER A 22 10.16 24.20 -18.77
N GLN A 23 9.90 23.20 -17.92
CA GLN A 23 9.30 21.91 -18.29
C GLN A 23 10.06 21.17 -19.40
N ASP A 24 11.40 21.32 -19.45
CA ASP A 24 12.28 20.60 -20.37
C ASP A 24 13.18 19.65 -19.56
N PHE A 25 12.95 18.35 -19.72
CA PHE A 25 13.61 17.31 -18.92
C PHE A 25 14.72 16.57 -19.67
N THR A 26 15.13 17.05 -20.85
CA THR A 26 16.13 16.40 -21.72
C THR A 26 17.40 16.03 -20.96
N ASP A 27 17.95 16.96 -20.16
CA ASP A 27 19.19 16.76 -19.40
C ASP A 27 18.96 16.37 -17.93
N PHE A 28 17.70 16.24 -17.51
CA PHE A 28 17.34 16.07 -16.09
C PHE A 28 17.97 14.81 -15.50
N LYS A 29 17.97 13.70 -16.25
CA LYS A 29 18.50 12.40 -15.79
C LYS A 29 19.98 12.44 -15.44
N GLU A 30 20.79 13.08 -16.27
CA GLU A 30 22.23 13.19 -16.02
C GLU A 30 22.48 14.01 -14.76
N HIS A 31 21.89 15.19 -14.67
CA HIS A 31 22.08 16.10 -13.54
C HIS A 31 21.52 15.54 -12.23
N PHE A 32 20.38 14.85 -12.27
CA PHE A 32 19.80 14.20 -11.10
C PHE A 32 20.70 13.08 -10.57
N ASN A 33 21.25 12.25 -11.45
CA ASN A 33 22.21 11.21 -11.07
C ASN A 33 23.52 11.80 -10.51
N ASN A 34 23.96 12.94 -11.03
CA ASN A 34 25.13 13.65 -10.52
C ASN A 34 24.87 14.17 -9.09
N ILE A 35 23.72 14.80 -8.83
CA ILE A 35 23.34 15.20 -7.47
C ILE A 35 23.21 13.99 -6.56
N LYS A 36 22.50 12.93 -6.96
CA LYS A 36 22.32 11.72 -6.14
C LYS A 36 23.64 11.11 -5.69
N LYS A 37 24.70 11.16 -6.51
CA LYS A 37 26.05 10.71 -6.14
C LYS A 37 26.80 11.67 -5.21
N LEU A 38 26.55 12.98 -5.32
CA LEU A 38 27.24 14.01 -4.54
C LEU A 38 26.57 14.23 -3.18
N ASP A 39 25.25 14.35 -3.16
CA ASP A 39 24.40 14.57 -2.00
C ASP A 39 23.01 13.94 -2.23
N PRO A 40 22.79 12.70 -1.73
CA PRO A 40 21.50 12.02 -1.82
C PRO A 40 20.35 12.78 -1.17
N ASN A 41 20.62 13.60 -0.12
CA ASN A 41 19.56 14.31 0.59
C ASN A 41 18.94 15.39 -0.30
N ILE A 42 19.76 16.08 -1.11
CA ILE A 42 19.28 17.08 -2.06
C ILE A 42 18.48 16.40 -3.18
N ALA A 43 18.97 15.27 -3.71
CA ALA A 43 18.21 14.50 -4.70
C ALA A 43 16.84 14.05 -4.15
N ASN A 44 16.78 13.61 -2.90
CA ASN A 44 15.54 13.25 -2.22
C ASN A 44 14.61 14.44 -2.03
N GLN A 45 15.12 15.64 -1.75
CA GLN A 45 14.29 16.86 -1.67
C GLN A 45 13.59 17.16 -3.01
N TYR A 46 14.28 16.99 -4.14
CA TYR A 46 13.64 17.16 -5.46
C TYR A 46 12.45 16.21 -5.64
N LEU A 47 12.63 14.94 -5.29
CA LEU A 47 11.54 13.95 -5.35
C LEU A 47 10.43 14.29 -4.36
N ARG A 48 10.77 14.63 -3.12
CA ARG A 48 9.82 14.98 -2.05
C ARG A 48 8.85 16.08 -2.49
N TYR A 49 9.34 17.11 -3.18
CA TYR A 49 8.51 18.26 -3.54
C TYR A 49 7.85 18.20 -4.92
N ASN A 50 8.26 17.26 -5.77
CA ASN A 50 7.82 17.24 -7.18
C ASN A 50 7.39 15.86 -7.69
N ALA A 51 7.43 14.78 -6.90
CA ALA A 51 7.07 13.45 -7.37
C ALA A 51 5.65 13.38 -7.97
N ASP A 52 4.70 14.14 -7.40
CA ASP A 52 3.34 14.31 -7.91
C ASP A 52 3.27 14.93 -9.30
N LYS A 53 4.20 15.84 -9.63
CA LYS A 53 4.29 16.45 -10.96
C LYS A 53 5.10 15.61 -11.93
N PHE A 54 6.11 14.91 -11.43
CA PHE A 54 7.02 14.09 -12.24
C PHE A 54 6.38 12.79 -12.71
N ILE A 55 5.42 12.25 -11.95
CA ILE A 55 4.80 10.94 -12.26
C ILE A 55 4.18 10.90 -13.65
N ASP A 56 3.60 12.00 -14.12
CA ASP A 56 2.94 12.07 -15.43
C ASP A 56 3.90 12.43 -16.58
N VAL A 57 5.13 12.85 -16.28
CA VAL A 57 6.13 13.22 -17.28
C VAL A 57 6.85 11.97 -17.80
N GLU A 58 6.73 11.69 -19.09
CA GLU A 58 7.27 10.46 -19.68
C GLU A 58 8.79 10.38 -19.66
N ASP A 59 9.48 11.51 -19.90
CA ASP A 59 10.95 11.61 -19.82
C ASP A 59 11.49 11.27 -18.43
N LEU A 60 10.65 11.40 -17.40
CA LEU A 60 10.98 11.13 -16.00
C LEU A 60 10.50 9.76 -15.51
N SER A 61 9.93 8.92 -16.39
CA SER A 61 9.46 7.57 -16.07
C SER A 61 10.51 6.72 -15.36
N TYR A 62 11.80 6.91 -15.66
CA TYR A 62 12.92 6.19 -15.04
C TYR A 62 13.09 6.45 -13.53
N LEU A 63 12.42 7.48 -12.97
CA LEU A 63 12.39 7.75 -11.53
C LEU A 63 11.43 6.83 -10.78
N PHE A 64 10.55 6.15 -11.51
CA PHE A 64 9.49 5.30 -10.99
C PHE A 64 9.71 3.86 -11.46
N ASN A 65 9.21 2.91 -10.68
CA ASN A 65 9.36 1.50 -10.97
C ASN A 65 8.07 0.79 -10.57
N ASP A 66 7.44 0.11 -11.53
CA ASP A 66 6.17 -0.60 -11.39
C ASP A 66 6.38 -1.99 -10.77
N ASN A 67 7.01 -2.03 -9.59
CA ASN A 67 7.41 -3.29 -8.95
C ASN A 67 6.74 -3.52 -7.58
N ILE A 68 5.69 -2.77 -7.28
CA ILE A 68 4.88 -2.94 -6.07
C ILE A 68 3.62 -3.73 -6.40
N ILE A 69 3.41 -4.83 -5.69
CA ILE A 69 2.10 -5.47 -5.57
C ILE A 69 1.51 -4.98 -4.26
N TRP A 70 0.35 -4.33 -4.31
CA TRP A 70 -0.35 -3.94 -3.09
C TRP A 70 -1.19 -5.11 -2.59
N ALA A 71 -1.06 -5.44 -1.30
CA ALA A 71 -1.91 -6.39 -0.62
C ALA A 71 -2.66 -5.66 0.50
N ASN A 72 -3.96 -5.45 0.32
CA ASN A 72 -4.72 -4.54 1.17
C ASN A 72 -5.99 -5.21 1.71
N SER A 73 -6.41 -4.74 2.86
CA SER A 73 -7.69 -5.03 3.49
C SER A 73 -7.92 -3.99 4.60
N PHE A 74 -9.18 -3.73 4.93
CA PHE A 74 -9.53 -2.93 6.10
C PHE A 74 -8.87 -3.45 7.39
N ASN A 75 -8.78 -4.77 7.55
CA ASN A 75 -8.15 -5.41 8.71
C ASN A 75 -6.68 -5.75 8.40
N PRO A 76 -5.70 -5.34 9.23
CA PRO A 76 -4.29 -5.58 8.96
C PRO A 76 -3.90 -7.04 8.79
N GLU A 77 -4.51 -7.94 9.57
CA GLU A 77 -4.22 -9.38 9.48
C GLU A 77 -4.60 -9.96 8.11
N ASP A 78 -5.71 -9.49 7.53
CA ASP A 78 -6.16 -9.91 6.22
C ASP A 78 -5.26 -9.32 5.10
N ALA A 79 -4.72 -8.11 5.27
CA ALA A 79 -3.73 -7.53 4.36
C ALA A 79 -2.40 -8.32 4.37
N VAL A 80 -1.99 -8.79 5.56
CA VAL A 80 -0.85 -9.71 5.71
C VAL A 80 -1.14 -11.06 5.08
N LEU A 81 -2.36 -11.60 5.25
CA LEU A 81 -2.79 -12.84 4.60
C LEU A 81 -2.69 -12.72 3.07
N ALA A 82 -3.22 -11.64 2.47
CA ALA A 82 -3.08 -11.38 1.03
C ALA A 82 -1.62 -11.38 0.59
N SER A 83 -0.73 -10.74 1.36
CA SER A 83 0.70 -10.71 1.06
C SER A 83 1.34 -12.09 1.08
N ASN A 84 0.97 -12.91 2.05
CA ASN A 84 1.49 -14.27 2.21
C ASN A 84 1.00 -15.17 1.08
N ILE A 85 -0.27 -15.08 0.69
CA ILE A 85 -0.83 -15.81 -0.46
C ILE A 85 -0.06 -15.46 -1.74
N VAL A 86 0.11 -14.17 -2.05
CA VAL A 86 0.87 -13.72 -3.23
C VAL A 86 2.30 -14.27 -3.20
N SER A 87 2.98 -14.13 -2.06
CA SER A 87 4.35 -14.63 -1.91
C SER A 87 4.45 -16.13 -2.10
N GLN A 88 3.51 -16.90 -1.57
CA GLN A 88 3.51 -18.35 -1.71
C GLN A 88 3.22 -18.77 -3.15
N ILE A 89 2.26 -18.13 -3.83
CA ILE A 89 2.00 -18.39 -5.26
C ILE A 89 3.27 -18.14 -6.07
N ILE A 90 3.87 -16.96 -5.95
CA ILE A 90 5.08 -16.59 -6.71
C ILE A 90 6.23 -17.55 -6.40
N SER A 91 6.45 -17.91 -5.13
CA SER A 91 7.54 -18.81 -4.73
C SER A 91 7.37 -20.25 -5.24
N ASN A 92 6.14 -20.69 -5.49
CA ASN A 92 5.86 -22.04 -6.00
C ASN A 92 5.78 -22.08 -7.53
N THR A 93 5.46 -20.96 -8.19
CA THR A 93 5.13 -20.93 -9.63
C THR A 93 6.12 -20.12 -10.47
N SER A 94 7.15 -19.52 -9.85
CA SER A 94 8.17 -18.71 -10.52
C SER A 94 9.54 -18.89 -9.88
N ASN A 95 10.59 -18.43 -10.58
CA ASN A 95 11.93 -18.32 -10.01
C ASN A 95 12.17 -17.00 -9.26
N LEU A 96 11.12 -16.17 -9.11
CA LEU A 96 11.22 -14.88 -8.44
C LEU A 96 11.16 -15.08 -6.93
N SER A 97 12.07 -14.41 -6.21
CA SER A 97 11.94 -14.23 -4.77
C SER A 97 11.27 -12.90 -4.50
N ILE A 98 10.14 -12.94 -3.81
CA ILE A 98 9.39 -11.77 -3.38
C ILE A 98 9.45 -11.64 -1.86
N LYS A 99 9.51 -10.38 -1.39
CA LYS A 99 9.46 -10.05 0.04
C LYS A 99 8.17 -9.31 0.35
N ASN A 100 7.62 -9.59 1.52
CA ASN A 100 6.46 -8.91 2.07
C ASN A 100 6.91 -7.84 3.06
N PHE A 101 6.33 -6.65 2.96
CA PHE A 101 6.59 -5.57 3.90
C PHE A 101 5.31 -4.87 4.29
N ASN A 102 5.26 -4.32 5.51
CA ASN A 102 4.30 -3.29 5.84
C ASN A 102 4.78 -1.95 5.28
N PHE A 103 3.93 -1.29 4.49
CA PHE A 103 4.30 -0.08 3.78
C PHE A 103 4.75 1.03 4.73
N TYR A 104 3.95 1.36 5.73
CA TYR A 104 4.24 2.47 6.63
C TYR A 104 5.46 2.18 7.53
N GLN A 105 5.67 0.93 7.97
CA GLN A 105 6.90 0.55 8.67
C GLN A 105 8.14 0.70 7.78
N GLU A 106 8.07 0.31 6.50
CA GLU A 106 9.17 0.52 5.57
C GLU A 106 9.42 2.01 5.30
N VAL A 107 8.38 2.83 5.20
CA VAL A 107 8.51 4.29 5.08
C VAL A 107 9.23 4.88 6.30
N LEU A 108 8.81 4.53 7.51
CA LEU A 108 9.49 4.95 8.74
C LEU A 108 10.96 4.52 8.77
N SER A 109 11.27 3.40 8.11
CA SER A 109 12.63 2.85 8.06
C SER A 109 13.59 3.61 7.15
N VAL A 110 13.06 4.36 6.17
CA VAL A 110 13.86 5.09 5.16
C VAL A 110 13.88 6.59 5.37
N LEU A 111 12.91 7.14 6.12
CA LEU A 111 12.88 8.56 6.46
C LEU A 111 13.91 8.91 7.53
N ASN A 112 14.52 10.09 7.37
CA ASN A 112 15.40 10.66 8.38
C ASN A 112 14.63 11.38 9.49
N ASP A 113 15.29 11.65 10.63
CA ASP A 113 14.66 12.24 11.82
C ASP A 113 13.96 13.58 11.52
N LYS A 114 14.53 14.42 10.64
CA LYS A 114 13.93 15.71 10.25
C LYS A 114 12.67 15.53 9.42
N GLU A 115 12.65 14.57 8.51
CA GLU A 115 11.46 14.27 7.70
C GLU A 115 10.34 13.68 8.56
N LEU A 116 10.66 12.88 9.56
CA LEU A 116 9.67 12.27 10.45
C LEU A 116 8.86 13.31 11.22
N GLU A 117 9.43 14.46 11.54
CA GLU A 117 8.70 15.56 12.18
C GLU A 117 7.52 16.01 11.30
N ASP A 118 7.75 16.15 9.99
CA ASP A 118 6.75 16.58 8.99
C ASP A 118 5.64 15.52 8.77
N TYR A 119 5.90 14.26 9.12
CA TYR A 119 5.05 13.09 8.82
C TYR A 119 4.51 12.38 10.08
N SER A 120 4.72 12.96 11.25
CA SER A 120 4.26 12.44 12.54
C SER A 120 2.73 12.33 12.65
N THR A 121 2.01 13.10 11.83
CA THR A 121 0.55 13.09 11.74
C THR A 121 0.11 13.09 10.28
N VAL A 122 -1.12 12.64 10.04
CA VAL A 122 -1.78 12.82 8.75
C VAL A 122 -2.01 14.31 8.52
N ASN A 123 -1.31 14.87 7.55
CA ASN A 123 -1.47 16.25 7.10
C ASN A 123 -1.32 16.33 5.58
N ASP A 124 -1.49 17.52 5.03
CA ASP A 124 -1.34 17.81 3.60
C ASP A 124 0.03 17.39 3.04
N ILE A 125 1.10 17.59 3.81
CA ILE A 125 2.46 17.22 3.42
C ILE A 125 2.61 15.70 3.34
N PHE A 126 2.07 14.97 4.32
CA PHE A 126 2.04 13.52 4.36
C PHE A 126 1.26 12.91 3.18
N LEU A 127 0.08 13.47 2.90
CA LEU A 127 -0.76 13.05 1.78
C LEU A 127 -0.07 13.27 0.44
N LYS A 128 0.48 14.47 0.23
CA LYS A 128 1.20 14.83 -0.99
C LYS A 128 2.46 13.97 -1.20
N SER A 129 3.11 13.54 -0.12
CA SER A 129 4.36 12.77 -0.18
C SER A 129 4.20 11.28 -0.46
N HIS A 130 3.00 10.74 -0.72
CA HIS A 130 2.83 9.29 -0.88
C HIS A 130 3.60 8.68 -2.05
N TYR A 131 3.75 9.40 -3.18
CA TYR A 131 4.61 8.93 -4.28
C TYR A 131 6.08 8.95 -3.90
N TYR A 132 6.51 9.98 -3.16
CA TYR A 132 7.87 10.05 -2.62
C TYR A 132 8.17 8.88 -1.67
N PHE A 133 7.24 8.54 -0.78
CA PHE A 133 7.37 7.39 0.11
C PHE A 133 7.58 6.08 -0.65
N GLN A 134 6.79 5.85 -1.70
CA GLN A 134 6.92 4.66 -2.55
C GLN A 134 8.24 4.64 -3.32
N ILE A 135 8.72 5.79 -3.81
CA ILE A 135 10.04 5.89 -4.44
C ILE A 135 11.16 5.55 -3.45
N LEU A 136 11.09 6.04 -2.20
CA LEU A 136 12.10 5.71 -1.19
C LEU A 136 12.12 4.20 -0.88
N VAL A 137 10.94 3.60 -0.69
CA VAL A 137 10.81 2.16 -0.44
C VAL A 137 11.33 1.36 -1.64
N ASN A 138 11.03 1.79 -2.87
CA ASN A 138 11.54 1.17 -4.10
C ASN A 138 13.05 1.29 -4.24
N ASN A 139 13.65 2.43 -3.86
CA ASN A 139 15.10 2.60 -3.87
C ASN A 139 15.79 1.66 -2.86
N LYS A 140 15.20 1.43 -1.68
CA LYS A 140 15.71 0.47 -0.69
C LYS A 140 15.53 -0.99 -1.14
N ASN A 141 14.38 -1.30 -1.73
CA ASN A 141 14.00 -2.64 -2.14
C ASN A 141 13.63 -2.65 -3.64
N PRO A 142 14.58 -2.71 -4.59
CA PRO A 142 14.30 -2.46 -6.02
C PRO A 142 13.67 -3.62 -6.80
N ASN A 143 13.62 -4.82 -6.22
CA ASN A 143 12.98 -5.99 -6.85
C ASN A 143 11.45 -5.95 -6.67
N LEU A 144 10.74 -6.84 -7.36
CA LEU A 144 9.31 -7.06 -7.12
C LEU A 144 9.07 -7.35 -5.63
N LYS A 145 8.11 -6.65 -5.03
CA LYS A 145 7.75 -6.81 -3.61
C LYS A 145 6.25 -6.69 -3.40
N THR A 146 5.78 -7.24 -2.28
CA THR A 146 4.45 -6.96 -1.79
C THR A 146 4.52 -5.92 -0.69
N LEU A 147 3.70 -4.88 -0.79
CA LEU A 147 3.49 -3.90 0.28
C LEU A 147 2.08 -4.07 0.81
N ASN A 148 1.95 -4.37 2.11
CA ASN A 148 0.67 -4.36 2.79
C ASN A 148 0.39 -3.07 3.54
N THR A 149 -0.90 -2.79 3.62
CA THR A 149 -1.49 -1.61 4.23
C THR A 149 -2.95 -1.91 4.53
N SER A 150 -3.54 -1.15 5.44
CA SER A 150 -4.97 -1.03 5.65
C SER A 150 -5.50 0.37 5.31
N SER A 151 -4.70 1.22 4.65
CA SER A 151 -5.16 2.54 4.20
C SER A 151 -6.30 2.43 3.20
N ALA A 152 -7.25 3.35 3.30
CA ALA A 152 -8.19 3.63 2.22
C ALA A 152 -7.43 4.23 1.02
N PHE A 153 -7.94 4.00 -0.19
CA PHE A 153 -7.43 4.65 -1.37
C PHE A 153 -7.94 6.09 -1.38
N PHE A 154 -7.03 7.06 -1.17
CA PHE A 154 -7.41 8.47 -1.14
C PHE A 154 -6.97 9.19 -2.42
N GLU A 155 -7.62 10.32 -2.65
CA GLU A 155 -7.25 11.35 -3.61
C GLU A 155 -7.04 12.67 -2.85
N TYR A 156 -5.92 13.34 -3.12
CA TYR A 156 -5.52 14.60 -2.52
C TYR A 156 -5.28 15.63 -3.62
N ASN A 157 -5.86 16.81 -3.49
CA ASN A 157 -5.76 17.93 -4.44
C ASN A 157 -5.95 17.52 -5.93
N LYS A 158 -6.89 16.61 -6.18
CA LYS A 158 -7.34 16.14 -7.51
C LYS A 158 -6.35 15.32 -8.36
N ASN A 159 -5.06 15.36 -8.03
CA ASN A 159 -4.02 14.73 -8.87
C ASN A 159 -3.04 13.86 -8.10
N THR A 160 -3.06 13.86 -6.75
CA THR A 160 -2.21 12.99 -5.95
C THR A 160 -3.04 11.91 -5.30
N TYR A 161 -2.83 10.66 -5.73
CA TYR A 161 -3.54 9.51 -5.20
C TYR A 161 -2.67 8.76 -4.18
N PHE A 162 -3.26 7.78 -3.49
CA PHE A 162 -2.52 6.86 -2.63
C PHE A 162 -1.34 6.19 -3.36
N THR A 163 -1.54 5.74 -4.60
CA THR A 163 -0.48 5.20 -5.48
C THR A 163 -0.76 5.55 -6.95
N HIS A 164 0.13 5.15 -7.86
CA HIS A 164 0.03 5.39 -9.29
C HIS A 164 0.45 4.15 -10.09
N SER A 165 -0.06 3.99 -11.31
CA SER A 165 0.24 2.85 -12.19
C SER A 165 1.73 2.75 -12.60
N LYS A 166 2.45 3.88 -12.59
CA LYS A 166 3.93 3.89 -12.79
C LYS A 166 4.74 3.39 -11.57
N LEU A 167 4.08 3.17 -10.43
CA LEU A 167 4.68 2.62 -9.20
C LEU A 167 4.14 1.23 -8.86
N THR A 168 2.88 0.97 -9.24
CA THR A 168 2.12 -0.23 -8.89
C THR A 168 2.01 -1.19 -10.07
N LYS A 169 2.36 -2.46 -9.85
CA LYS A 169 2.15 -3.54 -10.81
C LYS A 169 0.69 -3.98 -10.86
N CYS A 170 0.12 -4.22 -9.69
CA CYS A 170 -1.28 -4.62 -9.45
C CYS A 170 -1.62 -4.46 -7.97
N PHE A 171 -2.89 -4.62 -7.61
CA PHE A 171 -3.29 -4.77 -6.22
C PHE A 171 -4.26 -5.92 -6.00
N ILE A 172 -4.21 -6.51 -4.81
CA ILE A 172 -5.17 -7.46 -4.31
C ILE A 172 -5.80 -6.86 -3.05
N TYR A 173 -7.13 -6.79 -3.03
CA TYR A 173 -7.89 -6.30 -1.89
C TYR A 173 -8.80 -7.41 -1.35
N ILE A 174 -8.62 -7.78 -0.07
CA ILE A 174 -9.52 -8.72 0.61
C ILE A 174 -10.64 -7.94 1.30
N ILE A 175 -11.89 -8.19 0.91
CA ILE A 175 -13.08 -7.69 1.60
C ILE A 175 -13.53 -8.75 2.61
N LYS A 176 -13.69 -8.34 3.87
CA LYS A 176 -14.27 -9.17 4.93
C LYS A 176 -15.51 -8.51 5.51
N HIS A 177 -16.53 -9.32 5.79
CA HIS A 177 -17.79 -8.82 6.34
C HIS A 177 -17.54 -8.09 7.67
N PRO A 178 -18.10 -6.89 7.90
CA PRO A 178 -17.79 -6.08 9.09
C PRO A 178 -18.17 -6.77 10.40
N TYR A 179 -19.18 -7.65 10.40
CA TYR A 179 -19.48 -8.50 11.57
C TYR A 179 -18.35 -9.47 11.93
N LYS A 180 -17.66 -10.04 10.94
CA LYS A 180 -16.52 -10.93 11.20
C LYS A 180 -15.33 -10.15 11.74
N ILE A 181 -15.08 -8.96 11.16
CA ILE A 181 -14.06 -8.04 11.68
C ILE A 181 -14.39 -7.62 13.12
N PHE A 182 -15.66 -7.35 13.41
CA PHE A 182 -16.12 -7.02 14.75
C PHE A 182 -15.82 -8.16 15.73
N ASP A 183 -16.12 -9.39 15.34
CA ASP A 183 -15.88 -10.56 16.18
C ASP A 183 -14.38 -10.82 16.40
N ASP A 184 -13.55 -10.71 15.36
CA ASP A 184 -12.09 -10.84 15.45
C ASP A 184 -11.49 -9.82 16.43
N LEU A 185 -11.93 -8.56 16.34
CA LEU A 185 -11.45 -7.48 17.22
C LEU A 185 -11.92 -7.70 18.66
N ARG A 186 -13.15 -8.18 18.88
CA ARG A 186 -13.61 -8.50 20.22
C ARG A 186 -12.78 -9.62 20.85
N HIS A 187 -12.46 -10.68 20.10
CA HIS A 187 -11.58 -11.75 20.58
C HIS A 187 -10.15 -11.28 20.82
N SER A 188 -9.74 -10.18 20.16
CA SER A 188 -8.47 -9.49 20.39
C SER A 188 -8.50 -8.54 21.60
N GLY A 189 -9.62 -8.47 22.34
CA GLY A 189 -9.75 -7.72 23.58
C GLY A 189 -10.30 -6.30 23.43
N TYR A 190 -10.79 -5.90 22.25
CA TYR A 190 -11.39 -4.58 22.06
C TYR A 190 -12.82 -4.52 22.61
N GLU A 191 -13.18 -3.36 23.15
CA GLU A 191 -14.53 -3.10 23.63
C GLU A 191 -15.48 -2.79 22.46
N SER A 192 -16.76 -3.14 22.61
CA SER A 192 -17.73 -3.01 21.50
C SER A 192 -17.83 -1.58 20.96
N ASN A 193 -17.75 -0.55 21.82
CA ASN A 193 -17.77 0.85 21.38
C ASN A 193 -16.51 1.24 20.57
N GLU A 194 -15.35 0.70 20.92
CA GLU A 194 -14.09 0.96 20.20
C GLU A 194 -14.15 0.36 18.79
N ILE A 195 -14.68 -0.86 18.69
CA ILE A 195 -14.86 -1.55 17.42
C ILE A 195 -15.85 -0.80 16.53
N ILE A 196 -16.97 -0.33 17.09
CA ILE A 196 -17.95 0.49 16.35
C ILE A 196 -17.33 1.78 15.85
N ASN A 197 -16.58 2.49 16.71
CA ASN A 197 -15.89 3.71 16.30
C ASN A 197 -14.91 3.45 15.16
N LEU A 198 -14.17 2.33 15.21
CA LEU A 198 -13.22 1.92 14.18
C LEU A 198 -13.90 1.56 12.86
N LEU A 199 -14.95 0.72 12.90
CA LEU A 199 -15.69 0.30 11.71
C LEU A 199 -16.41 1.47 11.05
N CYS A 200 -17.01 2.35 11.84
CA CYS A 200 -17.87 3.43 11.35
C CYS A 200 -17.14 4.78 11.22
N GLY A 201 -15.86 4.86 11.64
CA GLY A 201 -15.04 6.07 11.57
C GLY A 201 -15.55 7.23 12.45
N LEU A 202 -16.19 6.93 13.60
CA LEU A 202 -16.91 7.93 14.40
C LEU A 202 -15.99 8.90 15.15
N ASP A 203 -14.74 8.54 15.40
CA ASP A 203 -13.76 9.37 16.10
C ASP A 203 -12.63 9.90 15.20
N ASP A 204 -12.69 9.60 13.89
CA ASP A 204 -11.67 9.91 12.86
C ASP A 204 -10.23 9.68 13.33
N LYS A 205 -10.02 8.70 14.24
CA LYS A 205 -8.69 8.37 14.72
C LYS A 205 -7.96 7.52 13.69
N PRO A 206 -6.84 7.99 13.13
CA PRO A 206 -6.04 7.18 12.24
C PRO A 206 -5.35 6.06 13.03
N LEU A 207 -5.00 4.98 12.33
CA LEU A 207 -4.25 3.89 12.92
C LEU A 207 -2.81 4.35 13.18
N GLN A 208 -2.31 4.19 14.40
CA GLN A 208 -0.89 4.45 14.66
C GLN A 208 -0.03 3.27 14.23
N ILE A 209 0.99 3.55 13.43
CA ILE A 209 2.02 2.59 13.04
C ILE A 209 3.29 2.92 13.81
N HIS A 210 3.87 1.90 14.42
CA HIS A 210 5.11 1.98 15.16
C HIS A 210 6.21 1.19 14.44
N SER A 211 7.43 1.74 14.46
CA SER A 211 8.64 1.05 14.03
C SER A 211 9.75 1.30 15.05
N GLU A 212 10.38 0.23 15.53
CA GLU A 212 11.54 0.34 16.40
C GLU A 212 12.82 0.30 15.58
N GLN A 213 13.61 1.37 15.66
CA GLN A 213 14.91 1.46 15.00
C GLN A 213 15.93 2.11 15.91
N ASN A 214 17.10 1.49 16.08
CA ASN A 214 18.23 2.04 16.85
C ASN A 214 17.81 2.51 18.26
N ASN A 215 16.98 1.73 18.96
CA ASN A 215 16.41 2.05 20.28
C ASN A 215 15.54 3.33 20.32
N LYS A 216 15.06 3.81 19.18
CA LYS A 216 14.04 4.86 19.07
C LYS A 216 12.77 4.29 18.45
N THR A 217 11.63 4.62 19.04
CA THR A 217 10.32 4.35 18.44
C THR A 217 9.99 5.49 17.49
N LYS A 218 9.84 5.17 16.21
CA LYS A 218 9.31 6.08 15.19
C LYS A 218 7.83 5.77 14.98
N THR A 219 7.03 6.80 14.76
CA THR A 219 5.59 6.63 14.55
C THR A 219 5.11 7.44 13.35
N CYS A 220 4.08 6.91 12.68
CA CYS A 220 3.27 7.66 11.73
C CYS A 220 1.84 7.16 11.82
N GLN A 221 0.96 7.81 11.07
CA GLN A 221 -0.46 7.51 11.04
C GLN A 221 -0.84 6.92 9.67
N GLU A 222 -1.61 5.83 9.70
CA GLU A 222 -2.18 5.17 8.54
C GLU A 222 -3.65 5.57 8.37
N GLN A 223 -4.04 5.96 7.14
CA GLN A 223 -5.37 6.46 6.81
C GLN A 223 -6.35 5.34 6.49
N ARG A 224 -6.69 4.52 7.49
CA ARG A 224 -7.66 3.43 7.31
C ARG A 224 -9.07 3.92 6.96
N LYS A 225 -9.53 5.01 7.59
CA LYS A 225 -10.91 5.53 7.53
C LYS A 225 -11.95 4.47 7.97
N SER A 226 -13.24 4.76 7.81
CA SER A 226 -14.31 3.79 8.11
C SER A 226 -14.26 2.61 7.13
N TRP A 227 -14.86 1.48 7.51
CA TRP A 227 -14.92 0.28 6.66
C TRP A 227 -15.57 0.59 5.32
N SER A 228 -16.67 1.34 5.32
CA SER A 228 -17.38 1.69 4.08
C SER A 228 -16.55 2.58 3.15
N VAL A 229 -15.86 3.59 3.68
CA VAL A 229 -14.95 4.44 2.88
C VAL A 229 -13.78 3.62 2.35
N ASN A 230 -13.18 2.77 3.18
CA ASN A 230 -12.06 1.92 2.80
C ASN A 230 -12.45 0.98 1.65
N VAL A 231 -13.52 0.20 1.82
CA VAL A 231 -13.97 -0.76 0.81
C VAL A 231 -14.41 -0.06 -0.47
N SER A 232 -15.22 1.00 -0.40
CA SER A 232 -15.68 1.71 -1.60
C SER A 232 -14.52 2.35 -2.38
N SER A 233 -13.48 2.82 -1.69
CA SER A 233 -12.33 3.45 -2.34
C SER A 233 -11.51 2.47 -3.19
N TRP A 234 -11.24 1.26 -2.68
CA TRP A 234 -10.47 0.23 -3.38
C TRP A 234 -11.31 -0.53 -4.42
N THR A 235 -12.62 -0.63 -4.18
CA THR A 235 -13.55 -1.28 -5.12
C THR A 235 -14.14 -0.33 -6.15
N ASN A 236 -13.68 0.91 -6.21
CA ASN A 236 -14.03 1.83 -7.28
C ASN A 236 -13.52 1.30 -8.63
N GLU A 237 -14.37 1.30 -9.65
CA GLU A 237 -14.02 0.75 -10.97
C GLU A 237 -12.82 1.45 -11.62
N ASN A 238 -12.69 2.77 -11.45
CA ASN A 238 -11.54 3.50 -12.00
C ASN A 238 -10.25 3.10 -11.30
N VAL A 239 -10.29 2.86 -9.99
CA VAL A 239 -9.13 2.40 -9.22
C VAL A 239 -8.73 0.99 -9.65
N GLN A 240 -9.70 0.07 -9.73
CA GLN A 240 -9.46 -1.29 -10.21
C GLN A 240 -8.89 -1.32 -11.63
N ASN A 241 -9.46 -0.56 -12.55
CA ASN A 241 -9.03 -0.54 -13.95
C ASN A 241 -7.64 0.11 -14.11
N SER A 242 -7.38 1.22 -13.44
CA SER A 242 -6.11 1.96 -13.57
C SER A 242 -4.93 1.27 -12.88
N LEU A 243 -5.19 0.50 -11.82
CA LEU A 243 -4.15 -0.15 -11.02
C LEU A 243 -4.16 -1.68 -11.12
N ARG A 244 -4.95 -2.26 -12.03
CA ARG A 244 -5.12 -3.72 -12.19
C ARG A 244 -5.46 -4.36 -10.83
N GLY A 245 -6.63 -4.01 -10.32
CA GLY A 245 -7.13 -4.48 -9.04
C GLY A 245 -7.83 -5.83 -9.14
N LEU A 246 -7.56 -6.70 -8.16
CA LEU A 246 -8.33 -7.90 -7.90
C LEU A 246 -9.00 -7.78 -6.52
N ILE A 247 -10.32 -7.94 -6.50
CA ILE A 247 -11.12 -7.92 -5.27
C ILE A 247 -11.48 -9.36 -4.89
N ILE A 248 -11.20 -9.72 -3.65
CA ILE A 248 -11.41 -11.08 -3.14
C ILE A 248 -12.32 -11.01 -1.92
N ASN A 249 -13.41 -11.78 -1.93
CA ASN A 249 -14.19 -11.98 -0.73
C ASN A 249 -13.45 -12.96 0.20
N PHE A 250 -13.25 -12.59 1.46
CA PHE A 250 -12.64 -13.45 2.46
C PHE A 250 -13.35 -14.81 2.60
N ASP A 251 -14.67 -14.84 2.42
CA ASP A 251 -15.45 -16.07 2.54
C ASP A 251 -15.22 -17.04 1.39
N ASP A 252 -14.86 -16.53 0.21
CA ASP A 252 -14.44 -17.36 -0.92
C ASP A 252 -13.08 -18.02 -0.64
N LEU A 253 -12.17 -17.32 0.05
CA LEU A 253 -10.89 -17.91 0.45
C LEU A 253 -11.08 -19.09 1.42
N LEU A 254 -12.14 -19.06 2.23
CA LEU A 254 -12.47 -20.12 3.17
C LEU A 254 -13.17 -21.31 2.51
N SER A 255 -14.10 -21.02 1.60
CA SER A 255 -15.00 -22.02 1.02
C SER A 255 -14.51 -22.59 -0.31
N ASN A 256 -13.70 -21.82 -1.06
CA ASN A 256 -13.23 -22.18 -2.40
C ASN A 256 -11.77 -21.73 -2.64
N LEU A 257 -10.87 -22.14 -1.74
CA LEU A 257 -9.47 -21.71 -1.75
C LEU A 257 -8.75 -22.03 -3.08
N GLU A 258 -8.94 -23.23 -3.62
CA GLU A 258 -8.25 -23.67 -4.84
C GLU A 258 -8.54 -22.75 -6.03
N ASP A 259 -9.83 -22.49 -6.31
CA ASP A 259 -10.22 -21.60 -7.41
C ASP A 259 -9.72 -20.17 -7.18
N LYS A 260 -9.74 -19.69 -5.94
CA LYS A 260 -9.24 -18.34 -5.60
C LYS A 260 -7.72 -18.25 -5.77
N LEU A 261 -6.95 -19.29 -5.46
CA LEU A 261 -5.51 -19.30 -5.74
C LEU A 261 -5.22 -19.28 -7.24
N ILE A 262 -6.03 -19.98 -8.05
CA ILE A 262 -5.93 -19.95 -9.51
C ILE A 262 -6.27 -18.55 -10.05
N GLU A 263 -7.33 -17.94 -9.56
CA GLU A 263 -7.74 -16.57 -9.90
C GLU A 263 -6.63 -15.56 -9.59
N ILE A 264 -6.05 -15.63 -8.37
CA ILE A 264 -4.93 -14.78 -7.97
C ILE A 264 -3.72 -15.02 -8.88
N ALA A 265 -3.34 -16.28 -9.13
CA ALA A 265 -2.20 -16.59 -10.00
C ALA A 265 -2.41 -16.10 -11.44
N GLY A 266 -3.63 -16.23 -11.97
CA GLY A 266 -4.06 -15.69 -13.25
C GLY A 266 -3.91 -14.17 -13.31
N HIS A 267 -4.45 -13.48 -12.32
CA HIS A 267 -4.37 -12.02 -12.22
C HIS A 267 -2.92 -11.50 -12.13
N LEU A 268 -2.07 -12.15 -11.32
CA LEU A 268 -0.65 -11.80 -11.23
C LEU A 268 0.05 -11.99 -12.58
N LYS A 269 -0.26 -13.07 -13.31
CA LYS A 269 0.27 -13.34 -14.65
C LYS A 269 -0.19 -12.30 -15.67
N GLU A 270 -1.48 -11.96 -15.70
CA GLU A 270 -2.05 -10.91 -16.56
C GLU A 270 -1.46 -9.53 -16.25
N SER A 271 -1.05 -9.31 -15.01
CA SER A 271 -0.35 -8.10 -14.57
C SER A 271 1.12 -8.06 -15.01
N GLY A 272 1.61 -9.07 -15.72
CA GLY A 272 2.95 -9.14 -16.28
C GLY A 272 4.00 -9.69 -15.32
N ILE A 273 3.59 -10.47 -14.30
CA ILE A 273 4.50 -11.23 -13.44
C ILE A 273 4.72 -12.61 -14.06
N GLU A 274 5.98 -13.02 -14.16
CA GLU A 274 6.35 -14.32 -14.75
C GLU A 274 5.92 -15.47 -13.84
N ILE A 275 4.72 -16.00 -14.08
CA ILE A 275 4.11 -17.11 -13.33
C ILE A 275 3.80 -18.25 -14.29
N ASN A 276 4.30 -19.44 -13.96
CA ASN A 276 3.95 -20.70 -14.61
C ASN A 276 2.82 -21.35 -13.83
N ILE A 277 1.58 -21.08 -14.25
CA ILE A 277 0.39 -21.64 -13.58
C ILE A 277 0.38 -23.16 -13.78
N ASN A 278 0.67 -23.89 -12.71
CA ASN A 278 0.51 -25.33 -12.62
C ASN A 278 -0.58 -25.62 -11.57
N SER A 279 -1.76 -26.06 -12.02
CA SER A 279 -2.89 -26.35 -11.12
C SER A 279 -2.54 -27.38 -10.05
N GLN A 280 -1.63 -28.33 -10.32
CA GLN A 280 -1.21 -29.30 -9.30
C GLN A 280 -0.39 -28.66 -8.17
N GLU A 281 0.42 -27.65 -8.47
CA GLU A 281 1.19 -26.90 -7.46
C GLU A 281 0.28 -26.00 -6.64
N LEU A 282 -0.71 -25.36 -7.27
CA LEU A 282 -1.69 -24.54 -6.56
C LEU A 282 -2.60 -25.38 -5.65
N ASN A 283 -3.01 -26.58 -6.07
CA ASN A 283 -3.79 -27.48 -5.22
C ASN A 283 -2.96 -27.99 -4.03
N LYS A 284 -1.67 -28.30 -4.24
CA LYS A 284 -0.75 -28.60 -3.13
C LYS A 284 -0.62 -27.43 -2.19
N LEU A 285 -0.48 -26.20 -2.71
CA LEU A 285 -0.43 -25.00 -1.90
C LEU A 285 -1.70 -24.85 -1.06
N ALA A 286 -2.89 -24.97 -1.67
CA ALA A 286 -4.18 -24.91 -0.97
C ALA A 286 -4.26 -25.88 0.22
N SER A 287 -3.75 -27.10 0.06
CA SER A 287 -3.73 -28.11 1.13
C SER A 287 -2.80 -27.77 2.32
N THR A 288 -1.84 -26.88 2.11
CA THR A 288 -0.85 -26.46 3.14
C THR A 288 -1.14 -25.08 3.71
N LEU A 289 -1.91 -24.26 3.01
CA LEU A 289 -2.20 -22.89 3.37
C LEU A 289 -3.27 -22.87 4.46
N GLN A 290 -2.84 -22.59 5.69
CA GLN A 290 -3.74 -22.45 6.83
C GLN A 290 -4.33 -21.04 6.86
N ILE A 291 -5.57 -20.90 6.40
CA ILE A 291 -6.35 -19.69 6.65
C ILE A 291 -7.00 -19.84 8.02
N ASN A 292 -6.44 -19.13 9.00
CA ASN A 292 -6.99 -19.13 10.35
C ASN A 292 -8.40 -18.55 10.33
N ASN A 293 -9.38 -19.42 10.55
CA ASN A 293 -10.76 -19.03 10.77
C ASN A 293 -11.14 -19.43 12.20
N LYS A 294 -10.57 -18.71 13.18
CA LYS A 294 -10.70 -19.07 14.59
C LYS A 294 -12.14 -18.92 15.12
N HIS A 295 -13.03 -18.29 14.36
CA HIS A 295 -14.35 -17.86 14.85
C HIS A 295 -15.49 -18.14 13.86
N LEU A 296 -15.67 -19.41 13.47
CA LEU A 296 -16.84 -19.88 12.70
C LEU A 296 -18.13 -20.00 13.54
N ASN A 297 -18.04 -19.76 14.85
CA ASN A 297 -19.20 -19.80 15.74
C ASN A 297 -20.16 -18.64 15.43
N GLU A 298 -21.41 -18.72 15.93
CA GLU A 298 -22.36 -17.62 15.81
C GLU A 298 -21.74 -16.31 16.28
N ILE A 299 -21.60 -15.36 15.36
CA ILE A 299 -21.07 -14.03 15.64
C ILE A 299 -22.04 -13.32 16.60
N GLU A 300 -21.66 -13.21 17.87
CA GLU A 300 -22.48 -12.64 18.92
C GLU A 300 -22.44 -11.11 18.89
N ILE A 301 -23.19 -10.43 18.02
CA ILE A 301 -23.26 -8.96 18.04
C ILE A 301 -24.61 -8.52 18.61
N SER A 302 -24.59 -7.54 19.52
CA SER A 302 -25.82 -7.00 20.10
C SER A 302 -26.70 -6.37 19.03
N ASN A 303 -28.02 -6.42 19.18
CA ASN A 303 -28.94 -5.80 18.23
C ASN A 303 -28.73 -4.28 18.08
N LYS A 304 -28.18 -3.63 19.11
CA LYS A 304 -27.82 -2.21 19.06
C LYS A 304 -26.62 -1.99 18.14
N ASP A 305 -25.57 -2.78 18.30
CA ASP A 305 -24.34 -2.66 17.52
C ASP A 305 -24.57 -3.05 16.06
N LYS A 306 -25.35 -4.13 15.81
CA LYS A 306 -25.78 -4.51 14.45
C LYS A 306 -26.47 -3.36 13.73
N LYS A 307 -27.43 -2.69 14.38
CA LYS A 307 -28.13 -1.54 13.79
C LYS A 307 -27.19 -0.39 13.40
N ILE A 308 -26.12 -0.16 14.16
CA ILE A 308 -25.14 0.89 13.84
C ILE A 308 -24.31 0.47 12.63
N ILE A 309 -23.78 -0.76 12.63
CA ILE A 309 -23.01 -1.30 11.51
C ILE A 309 -23.85 -1.32 10.23
N ASP A 310 -25.10 -1.79 10.30
CA ASP A 310 -25.99 -1.87 9.14
C ASP A 310 -26.33 -0.48 8.58
N ARG A 311 -26.44 0.54 9.45
CA ARG A 311 -26.65 1.92 9.02
C ARG A 311 -25.44 2.46 8.25
N ASP A 312 -24.22 2.22 8.73
CA ASP A 312 -23.01 2.87 8.21
C ASP A 312 -22.27 2.03 7.12
N CYS A 313 -22.51 0.72 7.09
CA CYS A 313 -21.88 -0.24 6.18
C CYS A 313 -22.88 -0.98 5.27
N GLY A 314 -24.19 -0.89 5.53
CA GLY A 314 -25.22 -1.77 4.94
C GLY A 314 -25.28 -1.75 3.42
N GLU A 315 -25.08 -0.61 2.78
CA GLU A 315 -25.09 -0.52 1.31
C GLU A 315 -24.01 -1.39 0.66
N LEU A 316 -22.80 -1.38 1.22
CA LEU A 316 -21.69 -2.20 0.71
C LEU A 316 -21.77 -3.64 1.19
N ILE A 317 -22.37 -3.91 2.36
CA ILE A 317 -22.68 -5.27 2.77
C ILE A 317 -23.58 -5.92 1.71
N ALA A 318 -24.72 -5.31 1.39
CA ALA A 318 -25.66 -5.83 0.40
C ALA A 318 -25.08 -5.97 -1.02
N LYS A 319 -24.02 -5.23 -1.34
CA LYS A 319 -23.31 -5.32 -2.62
C LYS A 319 -22.39 -6.54 -2.71
N TYR A 320 -21.74 -6.92 -1.60
CA TYR A 320 -20.64 -7.90 -1.60
C TYR A 320 -20.95 -9.21 -0.86
N PHE A 321 -22.03 -9.27 -0.07
CA PHE A 321 -22.43 -10.42 0.75
C PHE A 321 -23.94 -10.65 0.65
#